data_AF-A0A433V451-F1
#
_entry.id   AF-A0A433V451-F1
#
_cell.length_a   1.000
_cell.length_b   1.000
_cell.length_c   1.000
_cell.angle_alpha   90.00
_cell.angle_beta   90.00
_cell.angle_gamma   90.00
#
_symmetry.space_group_name_H-M   'P 1'
#
loop_
_entity.id
_entity.type
_entity.pdbx_description
1 polymer ?
#
loop_
_entity_poly.entity_id
_entity_poly.type
_entity_poly.pdbx_seq_one_letter_code
_entity_poly.pdbx_strand_id
1 'polypeptide(L)'
;MTISAKRLKEIESIPDEDIDTTDIPELNEHFWEKAKLIEPITKQAISLRIDSDILQWFKSQGKGYQSLINSVLRSYFEHQSKIRNDG
;
A
#
# COMPACT_ATOMS: atom_id res chain seq x y z
N MET A 1 0.05 9.20 -18.09
CA MET A 1 -0.88 8.62 -19.10
C MET A 1 -1.96 9.65 -19.34
N THR A 2 -2.02 10.27 -20.52
CA THR A 2 -3.06 11.26 -20.86
C THR A 2 -3.98 10.66 -21.92
N ILE A 3 -5.27 10.57 -21.61
CA ILE A 3 -6.29 10.16 -22.59
C ILE A 3 -6.50 11.30 -23.60
N SER A 4 -6.62 10.97 -24.89
CA SER A 4 -6.87 11.93 -25.96
C SER A 4 -8.29 12.52 -25.89
N ALA A 5 -8.45 13.80 -26.23
CA ALA A 5 -9.75 14.49 -26.21
C ALA A 5 -10.83 13.80 -27.05
N LYS A 6 -10.44 13.13 -28.15
CA LYS A 6 -11.36 12.33 -28.97
C LYS A 6 -11.90 11.13 -28.18
N ARG A 7 -11.02 10.42 -27.47
CA ARG A 7 -11.38 9.24 -26.68
C ARG A 7 -12.28 9.60 -25.49
N LEU A 8 -12.08 10.80 -24.91
CA LEU A 8 -12.94 11.29 -23.83
C LEU A 8 -14.38 11.50 -24.30
N LYS A 9 -14.57 12.20 -25.43
CA LYS A 9 -15.90 12.40 -26.03
C LYS A 9 -16.62 11.11 -26.38
N GLU A 10 -15.87 10.11 -26.85
CA GLU A 10 -16.43 8.78 -27.14
C GLU A 10 -16.93 8.10 -25.85
N ILE A 11 -16.20 8.20 -24.74
CA ILE A 11 -16.59 7.64 -23.44
C ILE A 11 -17.81 8.38 -22.87
N GLU A 12 -17.84 9.71 -22.95
CA GLU A 12 -18.98 10.53 -22.48
C GLU A 12 -20.28 10.28 -23.25
N SER A 13 -20.19 9.69 -24.45
CA SER A 13 -21.35 9.38 -25.29
C SER A 13 -21.87 7.95 -25.10
N ILE A 14 -21.21 7.12 -24.28
CA ILE A 14 -21.69 5.77 -23.94
C ILE A 14 -22.82 5.94 -22.92
N PRO A 15 -24.04 5.45 -23.20
CA PRO A 15 -25.12 5.50 -22.23
C PRO A 15 -24.85 4.51 -21.08
N ASP A 16 -25.28 4.89 -19.87
CA ASP A 16 -25.04 4.10 -18.65
C ASP A 16 -25.57 2.66 -18.75
N GLU A 17 -26.64 2.43 -19.51
CA GLU A 17 -27.25 1.10 -19.72
C GLU A 17 -26.37 0.14 -20.53
N ASP A 18 -25.45 0.67 -21.35
CA ASP A 18 -24.49 -0.13 -22.12
C ASP A 18 -23.20 -0.42 -21.32
N ILE A 19 -23.10 0.08 -20.08
CA ILE A 19 -21.97 -0.20 -19.20
C ILE A 19 -22.16 -1.58 -18.57
N ASP A 20 -21.37 -2.55 -19.05
CA ASP A 20 -21.31 -3.87 -18.45
C ASP A 20 -20.62 -3.82 -17.07
N THR A 21 -21.39 -4.11 -16.02
CA THR A 21 -20.94 -4.19 -14.63
C THR A 21 -21.04 -5.61 -14.06
N THR A 22 -21.27 -6.62 -14.90
CA THR A 22 -21.50 -7.99 -14.43
C THR A 22 -20.31 -8.61 -13.70
N ASP A 23 -19.09 -8.11 -13.92
CA ASP A 23 -17.87 -8.53 -13.22
C ASP A 23 -17.60 -7.76 -11.91
N ILE A 24 -18.32 -6.66 -11.67
CA ILE A 24 -18.11 -5.76 -10.53
C ILE A 24 -19.41 -5.69 -9.71
N PRO A 25 -19.62 -6.61 -8.75
CA PRO A 25 -20.81 -6.58 -7.91
C PRO A 25 -20.88 -5.30 -7.08
N GLU A 26 -22.11 -4.84 -6.79
CA GLU A 26 -22.31 -3.65 -5.97
C GLU A 26 -21.71 -3.79 -4.57
N LEU A 27 -21.10 -2.71 -4.08
CA LEU A 27 -20.52 -2.63 -2.74
C LEU A 27 -21.64 -2.59 -1.69
N ASN A 28 -22.00 -3.75 -1.15
CA ASN A 28 -23.04 -3.90 -0.12
C ASN A 28 -22.48 -3.78 1.31
N GLU A 29 -23.36 -3.74 2.31
CA GLU A 29 -22.97 -3.63 3.74
C GLU A 29 -22.00 -4.76 4.14
N HIS A 30 -22.16 -5.97 3.59
CA HIS A 30 -21.29 -7.12 3.88
C HIS A 30 -19.83 -6.91 3.43
N PHE A 31 -19.61 -6.16 2.34
CA PHE A 31 -18.27 -5.75 1.92
C PHE A 31 -17.61 -4.89 3.01
N TRP A 32 -18.36 -3.94 3.56
CA TRP A 32 -17.87 -2.99 4.56
C TRP A 32 -17.68 -3.61 5.94
N GLU A 33 -18.44 -4.65 6.31
CA GLU A 33 -18.27 -5.38 7.58
C GLU A 33 -16.85 -5.93 7.79
N LYS A 34 -16.17 -6.30 6.70
CA LYS A 34 -14.80 -6.86 6.73
C LYS A 34 -13.75 -5.88 6.20
N ALA A 35 -14.17 -4.72 5.72
CA ALA A 35 -13.26 -3.72 5.19
C ALA A 35 -12.39 -3.16 6.31
N LYS A 36 -11.07 -3.26 6.15
CA LYS A 36 -10.12 -2.61 7.05
C LYS A 36 -9.71 -1.29 6.45
N LEU A 37 -9.98 -0.19 7.17
CA LEU A 37 -9.38 1.09 6.84
C LEU A 37 -7.87 0.99 7.06
N ILE A 38 -7.11 1.01 5.97
CA ILE A 38 -5.65 1.05 6.03
C ILE A 38 -5.24 2.47 5.71
N GLU A 39 -4.72 3.17 6.71
CA GLU A 39 -4.06 4.45 6.47
C GLU A 39 -2.83 4.21 5.58
N PRO A 40 -2.71 4.89 4.44
CA PRO A 40 -1.54 4.73 3.59
C PRO A 40 -0.31 5.19 4.36
N ILE A 41 0.59 4.25 4.65
CA ILE A 41 1.83 4.53 5.37
C ILE A 41 2.67 5.47 4.50
N THR A 42 2.74 6.74 4.89
CA THR A 42 3.61 7.73 4.25
C THR A 42 5.05 7.44 4.66
N LYS A 43 5.80 6.80 3.76
CA LYS A 43 7.24 6.55 3.98
C LYS A 43 7.99 7.87 3.84
N GLN A 44 8.68 8.28 4.89
CA GLN A 44 9.59 9.42 4.82
C GLN A 44 10.96 8.95 4.31
N ALA A 45 11.46 9.57 3.25
CA ALA A 45 12.79 9.32 2.73
C ALA A 45 13.82 10.03 3.62
N ILE A 46 14.43 9.30 4.54
CA ILE A 46 15.48 9.78 5.42
C ILE A 46 16.82 9.11 5.10
N SER A 47 17.93 9.80 5.41
CA SER A 47 19.27 9.20 5.37
C SER A 47 19.61 8.65 6.75
N LEU A 48 19.68 7.33 6.87
CA LEU A 48 20.04 6.61 8.10
C LEU A 48 21.37 5.87 7.88
N ARG A 49 22.29 5.97 8.85
CA ARG A 49 23.51 5.16 8.84
C ARG A 49 23.22 3.79 9.47
N ILE A 50 23.63 2.75 8.78
CA ILE A 50 23.51 1.35 9.21
C ILE A 50 24.91 0.75 9.12
N ASP A 51 25.26 -0.12 10.07
CA ASP A 51 26.53 -0.82 10.06
C ASP A 51 26.71 -1.66 8.78
N SER A 52 27.97 -1.77 8.34
CA SER A 52 28.29 -2.33 7.03
C SER A 52 27.95 -3.81 6.93
N ASP A 53 28.19 -4.57 7.99
CA ASP A 53 27.87 -6.00 8.10
C ASP A 53 26.36 -6.25 8.05
N ILE A 54 25.57 -5.46 8.78
CA ILE A 54 24.11 -5.52 8.77
C ILE A 54 23.58 -5.23 7.37
N LEU A 55 24.07 -4.15 6.74
CA LEU A 55 23.65 -3.79 5.38
C LEU A 55 24.00 -4.89 4.37
N GLN A 56 25.17 -5.50 4.48
CA GLN A 56 25.57 -6.61 3.61
C GLN A 56 24.69 -7.84 3.82
N TRP A 57 24.36 -8.17 5.06
CA TRP A 57 23.44 -9.26 5.37
C TRP A 57 22.07 -9.03 4.73
N PHE A 58 21.46 -7.84 4.88
CA PHE A 58 20.18 -7.52 4.25
C PHE A 58 20.27 -7.55 2.72
N LYS A 59 21.35 -7.03 2.13
CA LYS A 59 21.58 -7.10 0.67
C LYS A 59 21.69 -8.53 0.16
N SER A 60 22.26 -9.45 0.94
CA SER A 60 22.35 -10.88 0.56
C SER A 60 20.98 -11.53 0.38
N GLN A 61 19.92 -10.98 0.99
CA GLN A 61 18.55 -11.50 0.91
C GLN A 61 17.84 -11.13 -0.41
N GLY A 62 18.48 -10.32 -1.26
CA GLY A 62 18.02 -10.02 -2.62
C GLY A 62 17.32 -8.67 -2.79
N LYS A 63 16.51 -8.57 -3.86
CA LYS A 63 15.79 -7.34 -4.21
C LYS A 63 14.75 -7.03 -3.14
N GLY A 64 14.74 -5.79 -2.64
CA GLY A 64 13.80 -5.35 -1.59
C GLY A 64 14.39 -5.31 -0.18
N TYR A 65 15.72 -5.42 -0.01
CA TYR A 65 16.38 -5.34 1.29
C TYR A 65 15.99 -4.09 2.11
N GLN A 66 15.72 -2.95 1.47
CA GLN A 66 15.24 -1.74 2.15
C GLN A 66 13.84 -1.93 2.76
N SER A 67 12.94 -2.63 2.06
CA SER A 67 11.62 -2.98 2.59
C SER A 67 11.74 -3.96 3.76
N LEU A 68 12.69 -4.90 3.70
CA LEU A 68 12.94 -5.84 4.79
C LEU A 68 13.48 -5.14 6.04
N ILE A 69 14.43 -4.21 5.89
CA ILE A 69 14.91 -3.35 6.97
C ILE A 69 13.73 -2.62 7.62
N ASN A 70 12.86 -2.02 6.80
CA ASN A 70 11.69 -1.30 7.31
C ASN A 70 10.72 -2.23 8.09
N SER A 71 10.48 -3.45 7.61
CA SER A 71 9.63 -4.43 8.31
C SER A 71 10.19 -4.83 9.68
N VAL A 72 11.50 -5.04 9.77
CA VAL A 72 12.17 -5.36 11.05
C VAL A 72 12.04 -4.20 12.03
N LEU A 73 12.32 -2.97 11.58
CA LEU A 73 12.17 -1.77 12.41
C LEU A 73 10.72 -1.56 12.89
N ARG A 74 9.74 -1.80 12.01
CA ARG A 74 8.31 -1.73 12.35
C ARG A 74 7.95 -2.73 13.44
N SER A 75 8.36 -4.00 13.28
CA SER A 75 8.07 -5.04 14.26
C SER A 75 8.68 -4.73 15.63
N TYR A 76 9.93 -4.25 15.66
CA TYR A 76 10.57 -3.81 16.90
C TYR A 76 9.82 -2.65 17.56
N PHE A 77 9.46 -1.63 16.77
CA PHE A 77 8.69 -0.49 17.25
C PHE A 77 7.33 -0.91 17.84
N GLU A 78 6.58 -1.78 17.16
CA GLU A 78 5.26 -2.24 17.62
C GLU A 78 5.36 -3.04 18.91
N HIS A 79 6.37 -3.92 19.01
CA HIS A 79 6.64 -4.68 20.23
C HIS A 79 6.97 -3.75 21.41
N GLN A 80 7.82 -2.75 21.20
CA GLN A 80 8.20 -1.81 22.23
C GLN A 80 7.06 -0.84 22.59
N SER A 81 6.24 -0.43 21.62
CA SER A 81 5.08 0.43 21.85
C SER A 81 3.97 -0.26 22.64
N LYS A 82 3.76 -1.57 22.45
CA LYS A 82 2.84 -2.34 23.29
C LYS A 82 3.32 -2.37 24.75
N ILE A 83 4.59 -2.72 24.97
CA ILE A 83 5.20 -2.76 26.31
C ILE A 83 5.05 -1.43 27.07
N ARG A 84 5.04 -0.29 26.37
CA ARG A 84 4.94 1.05 26.99
C ARG A 84 3.52 1.53 27.27
N ASN A 85 2.50 0.94 26.63
CA ASN A 85 1.09 1.29 26.85
C ASN A 85 0.40 0.37 27.87
N ASP A 86 1.07 -0.71 28.28
CA ASP A 86 0.57 -1.71 29.23
C ASP A 86 1.17 -1.53 30.65
N GLY A 87 1.77 -0.35 30.94
CA GLY A 87 2.43 -0.03 32.21
C GLY A 87 2.02 1.30 32.81
#